data_AF-A0A972MTM3-F1
#
_entry.id   AF-A0A972MTM3-F1
#
_cell.length_a   1.000
_cell.length_b   1.000
_cell.length_c   1.000
_cell.angle_alpha   90.00
_cell.angle_beta   90.00
_cell.angle_gamma   90.00
#
_symmetry.space_group_name_H-M   'P 1'
#
loop_
_entity.id
_entity.type
_entity.pdbx_description
1 polymer ?
#
loop_
_entity_poly.entity_id
_entity_poly.type
_entity_poly.pdbx_seq_one_letter_code
_entity_poly.pdbx_strand_id
1 'polypeptide(L)'
;IQTHKELNDKNEGYGVYQIYGTHPVYGHDVLLYIGKAARQTFKKRLSQEEHWWYNAGAEEMKIYYGKLIGKTPSEEEWEDMIAKAEQLLIHAHRPAHNSSNINSVKEKKLQNTHVLNWGSFRNLLPEVSSMRIFDETKEKCEDFFTLEN
;
A
#
# COMPACT_ATOMS: atom_id res chain seq x y z
N ILE A 1 4.30 -4.44 -18.56
CA ILE A 1 2.91 -4.03 -18.29
C ILE A 1 2.07 -5.24 -18.64
N GLN A 2 1.39 -5.87 -17.68
CA GLN A 2 0.63 -7.10 -17.93
C GLN A 2 -0.86 -6.83 -17.81
N THR A 3 -1.58 -7.08 -18.90
CA THR A 3 -3.05 -7.16 -18.98
C THR A 3 -3.53 -8.57 -18.62
N HIS A 4 -4.78 -8.69 -18.17
CA HIS A 4 -5.47 -9.86 -17.58
C HIS A 4 -5.20 -11.27 -18.19
N LYS A 5 -4.66 -11.36 -19.40
CA LYS A 5 -4.44 -12.62 -20.12
C LYS A 5 -3.13 -13.35 -19.79
N GLU A 6 -2.25 -12.77 -18.96
CA GLU A 6 -0.94 -13.36 -18.61
C GLU A 6 -0.80 -13.68 -17.11
N LEU A 7 -1.84 -14.22 -16.48
CA LEU A 7 -1.83 -14.65 -15.08
C LEU A 7 -1.09 -16.00 -14.86
N ASN A 8 0.11 -16.18 -15.43
CA ASN A 8 0.92 -17.40 -15.24
C ASN A 8 2.17 -17.18 -14.35
N ASP A 9 2.32 -18.10 -13.40
CA ASP A 9 3.44 -18.46 -12.51
C ASP A 9 4.11 -17.42 -11.59
N LYS A 10 4.02 -16.11 -11.85
CA LYS A 10 4.68 -15.09 -10.99
C LYS A 10 3.87 -14.63 -9.77
N ASN A 11 2.59 -15.03 -9.68
CA ASN A 11 1.62 -14.53 -8.70
C ASN A 11 1.37 -15.49 -7.51
N GLU A 12 2.25 -16.48 -7.31
CA GLU A 12 2.23 -17.36 -6.14
C GLU A 12 2.89 -16.74 -4.90
N GLY A 13 3.39 -15.50 -5.00
CA GLY A 13 4.04 -14.81 -3.89
C GLY A 13 3.09 -14.25 -2.82
N TYR A 14 3.69 -13.77 -1.75
CA TYR A 14 3.07 -13.07 -0.62
C TYR A 14 3.70 -11.69 -0.48
N GLY A 15 2.98 -10.74 0.13
CA GLY A 15 3.46 -9.38 0.36
C GLY A 15 2.37 -8.33 0.22
N VAL A 16 2.76 -7.16 -0.28
CA VAL A 16 1.86 -6.03 -0.54
C VAL A 16 1.64 -5.88 -2.05
N TYR A 17 0.51 -5.32 -2.45
CA TYR A 17 0.24 -5.01 -3.85
C TYR A 17 -0.42 -3.65 -3.99
N GLN A 18 -0.22 -3.04 -5.14
CA GLN A 18 -0.76 -1.74 -5.52
C GLN A 18 -1.66 -1.90 -6.73
N ILE A 19 -2.79 -1.21 -6.74
CA ILE A 19 -3.70 -1.13 -7.89
C ILE A 19 -3.70 0.30 -8.40
N TYR A 20 -3.39 0.45 -9.68
CA TYR A 20 -3.44 1.69 -10.42
C TYR A 20 -4.55 1.62 -11.47
N GLY A 21 -5.20 2.75 -11.70
CA GLY A 21 -6.27 2.85 -12.70
C GLY A 21 -6.77 4.28 -12.82
N THR A 22 -8.02 4.42 -13.24
CA THR A 22 -8.63 5.71 -13.53
C THR A 22 -9.56 6.12 -12.40
N HIS A 23 -9.32 7.31 -11.83
CA HIS A 23 -10.18 7.93 -10.83
C HIS A 23 -10.93 9.12 -11.47
N PRO A 24 -12.25 9.25 -11.30
CA PRO A 24 -13.04 10.31 -11.93
C PRO A 24 -12.54 11.75 -11.65
N VAL A 25 -11.90 11.95 -10.50
CA VAL A 25 -11.39 13.27 -10.07
C VAL A 25 -9.89 13.42 -10.32
N TYR A 26 -9.11 12.35 -10.20
CA TYR A 26 -7.64 12.43 -10.22
C TYR A 26 -7.03 12.05 -11.58
N GLY A 27 -7.85 11.58 -12.53
CA GLY A 27 -7.42 11.21 -13.87
C GLY A 27 -6.96 9.75 -13.97
N HIS A 28 -6.16 9.47 -14.99
CA HIS A 28 -5.72 8.13 -15.37
C HIS A 28 -4.38 7.75 -14.69
N ASP A 29 -4.12 6.44 -14.57
CA ASP A 29 -2.88 5.85 -14.03
C ASP A 29 -2.50 6.32 -12.62
N VAL A 30 -3.51 6.52 -11.75
CA VAL A 30 -3.33 6.96 -10.36
C VAL A 30 -3.40 5.79 -9.38
N LEU A 31 -2.74 5.93 -8.22
CA LEU A 31 -2.79 4.93 -7.15
C LEU A 31 -4.19 4.89 -6.51
N LEU A 32 -4.92 3.80 -6.75
CA LEU A 32 -6.29 3.62 -6.27
C LEU A 32 -6.33 2.86 -4.95
N TYR A 33 -5.49 1.82 -4.83
CA TYR A 33 -5.55 0.91 -3.70
C TYR A 33 -4.18 0.30 -3.38
N ILE A 34 -3.94 0.08 -2.09
CA ILE A 34 -2.87 -0.75 -1.56
C ILE A 34 -3.51 -1.85 -0.72
N GLY A 35 -3.12 -3.10 -0.97
CA GLY A 35 -3.57 -4.25 -0.19
C GLY A 35 -2.45 -5.21 0.14
N LYS A 36 -2.79 -6.25 0.89
CA LYS A 36 -1.85 -7.30 1.31
C LYS A 36 -2.32 -8.72 1.00
N ALA A 37 -1.36 -9.62 0.86
CA ALA A 37 -1.53 -11.06 0.70
C ALA A 37 -0.53 -11.78 1.61
N ALA A 38 -0.92 -12.06 2.86
CA ALA A 38 -0.03 -12.59 3.90
C ALA A 38 -0.26 -14.10 4.19
N ARG A 39 -1.52 -14.54 4.29
CA ARG A 39 -1.90 -15.95 4.53
C ARG A 39 -2.31 -16.71 3.27
N GLN A 40 -2.31 -16.01 2.14
CA GLN A 40 -2.65 -16.57 0.84
C GLN A 40 -1.87 -15.81 -0.23
N THR A 41 -1.67 -16.46 -1.38
CA THR A 41 -0.92 -15.89 -2.49
C THR A 41 -1.62 -14.67 -3.08
N PHE A 42 -0.86 -13.81 -3.76
CA PHE A 42 -1.40 -12.67 -4.51
C PHE A 42 -2.53 -13.09 -5.44
N LYS A 43 -2.33 -14.20 -6.19
CA LYS A 43 -3.34 -14.75 -7.09
C LYS A 43 -4.66 -15.02 -6.37
N LYS A 44 -4.60 -15.73 -5.24
CA LYS A 44 -5.80 -16.08 -4.45
C LYS A 44 -6.44 -14.86 -3.79
N ARG A 45 -5.65 -13.84 -3.40
CA ARG A 45 -6.21 -12.59 -2.86
C ARG A 45 -6.90 -11.76 -3.92
N LEU A 46 -6.27 -11.55 -5.06
CA LEU A 46 -6.84 -10.74 -6.13
C LEU A 46 -8.10 -11.37 -6.73
N SER A 47 -8.19 -12.70 -6.77
CA SER A 47 -9.42 -13.37 -7.22
C SER A 47 -10.60 -13.17 -6.27
N GLN A 48 -10.37 -12.78 -5.01
CA GLN A 48 -11.45 -12.45 -4.05
C GLN A 48 -11.92 -10.99 -4.19
N GLU A 49 -11.14 -10.15 -4.88
CA GLU A 49 -11.41 -8.72 -5.06
C GLU A 49 -12.03 -8.46 -6.44
N GLU A 50 -13.02 -9.26 -6.83
CA GLU A 50 -13.54 -9.30 -8.22
C GLU A 50 -14.12 -7.96 -8.70
N HIS A 51 -14.56 -7.10 -7.77
CA HIS A 51 -15.12 -5.78 -8.08
C HIS A 51 -14.16 -4.91 -8.91
N TRP A 52 -12.84 -5.09 -8.77
CA TRP A 52 -11.85 -4.40 -9.60
C TRP A 52 -11.98 -4.72 -11.09
N TRP A 53 -12.48 -5.90 -11.44
CA TRP A 53 -12.58 -6.38 -12.83
C TRP A 53 -13.85 -5.98 -13.55
N TYR A 54 -14.87 -5.51 -12.82
CA TYR A 54 -16.16 -5.14 -13.39
C TYR A 54 -16.42 -3.63 -13.40
N ASN A 55 -15.47 -2.82 -12.93
CA ASN A 55 -15.58 -1.37 -12.90
C ASN A 55 -15.21 -0.73 -14.25
N ALA A 56 -15.81 0.44 -14.53
CA ALA A 56 -15.40 1.28 -15.66
C ALA A 56 -13.90 1.61 -15.53
N GLY A 57 -13.10 1.22 -16.54
CA GLY A 57 -11.64 1.37 -16.52
C GLY A 57 -10.85 0.11 -16.13
N ALA A 58 -11.50 -1.05 -15.97
CA ALA A 58 -10.83 -2.32 -15.69
C ALA A 58 -9.73 -2.68 -16.72
N GLU A 59 -9.89 -2.30 -17.99
CA GLU A 59 -8.89 -2.55 -19.05
C GLU A 59 -7.59 -1.73 -18.87
N GLU A 60 -7.65 -0.59 -18.19
CA GLU A 60 -6.50 0.28 -17.91
C GLU A 60 -5.79 -0.07 -16.59
N MET A 61 -6.34 -1.03 -15.85
CA MET A 61 -5.87 -1.38 -14.52
C MET A 61 -4.48 -2.03 -14.56
N LYS A 62 -3.60 -1.58 -13.67
CA LYS A 62 -2.26 -2.13 -13.50
C LYS A 62 -2.04 -2.53 -12.05
N ILE A 63 -1.55 -3.74 -11.84
CA ILE A 63 -1.16 -4.23 -10.52
C ILE A 63 0.37 -4.32 -10.42
N TYR A 64 0.90 -3.87 -9.28
CA TYR A 64 2.31 -4.03 -8.92
C TYR A 64 2.41 -4.80 -7.61
N TYR A 65 3.30 -5.79 -7.57
CA TYR A 65 3.54 -6.63 -6.39
C TYR A 65 4.84 -6.23 -5.70
N GLY A 66 4.78 -6.04 -4.39
CA GLY A 66 5.92 -5.84 -3.51
C GLY A 66 6.12 -7.06 -2.61
N LYS A 67 7.30 -7.68 -2.70
CA LYS A 67 7.73 -8.76 -1.80
C LYS A 67 8.69 -8.18 -0.77
N LEU A 68 8.57 -8.65 0.48
CA LEU A 68 9.57 -8.32 1.50
C LEU A 68 10.87 -9.07 1.17
N ILE A 69 12.00 -8.41 1.40
CA ILE A 69 13.33 -8.95 1.18
C ILE A 69 14.08 -9.02 2.51
N GLY A 70 14.94 -10.02 2.67
CA GLY A 70 15.76 -10.18 3.87
C GLY A 70 15.75 -11.60 4.42
N LYS A 71 16.05 -11.71 5.72
CA LYS A 71 16.05 -12.99 6.43
C LYS A 71 14.66 -13.64 6.36
N THR A 72 14.62 -14.95 6.15
CA THR A 72 13.39 -15.75 6.23
C THR A 72 12.81 -15.68 7.65
N PRO A 73 11.67 -15.03 7.87
CA PRO A 73 11.01 -14.98 9.17
C PRO A 73 10.13 -16.21 9.38
N SER A 74 9.62 -16.38 10.60
CA SER A 74 8.49 -17.28 10.86
C SER A 74 7.21 -16.79 10.16
N GLU A 75 6.20 -17.65 10.05
CA GLU A 75 4.91 -17.28 9.41
C GLU A 75 4.21 -16.12 10.13
N GLU A 76 4.24 -16.10 11.47
CA GLU A 76 3.64 -15.04 12.28
C GLU A 76 4.37 -13.70 12.08
N GLU A 77 5.70 -13.72 12.13
CA GLU A 77 6.52 -12.53 11.84
C GLU A 77 6.30 -12.04 10.41
N TRP A 78 6.20 -12.95 9.44
CA TRP A 78 5.92 -12.58 8.04
C TRP A 78 4.58 -11.87 7.88
N GLU A 79 3.53 -12.42 8.51
CA GLU A 79 2.21 -11.82 8.48
C GLU A 79 2.19 -10.43 9.14
N ASP A 80 2.82 -10.30 10.31
CA ASP A 80 2.93 -9.03 11.04
C ASP A 80 3.70 -7.99 10.22
N MET A 81 4.85 -8.36 9.65
CA MET A 81 5.65 -7.46 8.81
C MET A 81 4.88 -6.98 7.57
N ILE A 82 4.18 -7.89 6.87
CA ILE A 82 3.34 -7.52 5.73
C ILE A 82 2.19 -6.60 6.16
N ALA A 83 1.55 -6.90 7.30
CA ALA A 83 0.46 -6.08 7.83
C ALA A 83 0.92 -4.67 8.20
N LYS A 84 2.08 -4.55 8.86
CA LYS A 84 2.69 -3.26 9.21
C LYS A 84 3.07 -2.46 7.96
N ALA A 85 3.68 -3.11 6.97
CA ALA A 85 4.04 -2.46 5.71
C ALA A 85 2.81 -1.91 4.97
N GLU A 86 1.76 -2.71 4.82
CA GLU A 86 0.51 -2.29 4.18
C GLU A 86 -0.14 -1.10 4.91
N GLN A 87 -0.31 -1.21 6.23
CA GLN A 87 -0.92 -0.13 7.03
C GLN A 87 -0.12 1.17 6.95
N LEU A 88 1.22 1.08 7.04
CA LEU A 88 2.09 2.25 6.97
C LEU A 88 2.03 2.91 5.58
N LEU A 89 2.03 2.11 4.51
CA LEU A 89 1.93 2.61 3.14
C LEU A 89 0.55 3.23 2.86
N ILE A 90 -0.54 2.63 3.34
CA ILE A 90 -1.89 3.20 3.24
C ILE A 90 -1.95 4.55 3.94
N HIS A 91 -1.41 4.64 5.16
CA HIS A 91 -1.44 5.88 5.93
C HIS A 91 -0.64 7.00 5.24
N ALA A 92 0.53 6.65 4.70
CA ALA A 92 1.42 7.61 4.01
C ALA A 92 0.82 8.16 2.71
N HIS A 93 0.13 7.32 1.92
CA HIS A 93 -0.28 7.68 0.56
C HIS A 93 -1.77 7.96 0.41
N ARG A 94 -2.59 7.52 1.37
CA ARG A 94 -4.06 7.69 1.40
C ARG A 94 -4.74 7.42 0.05
N PRO A 95 -4.59 6.22 -0.55
CA PRO A 95 -5.20 5.91 -1.84
C PRO A 95 -6.73 6.06 -1.81
N ALA A 96 -7.32 6.47 -2.93
CA ALA A 96 -8.73 6.85 -3.01
C ALA A 96 -9.71 5.76 -2.52
N HIS A 97 -9.41 4.49 -2.78
CA HIS A 97 -10.27 3.36 -2.43
C HIS A 97 -9.84 2.60 -1.17
N ASN A 98 -8.85 3.09 -0.41
CA ASN A 98 -8.52 2.53 0.91
C ASN A 98 -9.36 3.12 2.06
N SER A 99 -10.39 3.92 1.73
CA SER A 99 -11.19 4.75 2.66
C SER A 99 -11.86 3.99 3.81
N SER A 100 -12.12 2.70 3.69
CA SER A 100 -12.69 1.88 4.76
C SER A 100 -11.70 1.56 5.90
N ASN A 101 -10.40 1.84 5.74
CA ASN A 101 -9.36 1.44 6.70
C ASN A 101 -8.42 2.57 7.14
N ILE A 102 -8.61 3.81 6.68
CA ILE A 102 -7.70 4.93 6.99
C ILE A 102 -7.75 5.32 8.48
N ASN A 103 -8.90 5.17 9.13
CA ASN A 103 -9.13 5.61 10.52
C ASN A 103 -8.90 4.51 11.59
N SER A 104 -8.59 3.28 11.21
CA SER A 104 -8.45 2.14 12.14
C SER A 104 -7.00 1.81 12.52
N VAL A 105 -6.03 2.46 11.88
CA VAL A 105 -4.59 2.24 12.11
C VAL A 105 -4.21 2.77 13.48
N LYS A 106 -3.95 1.85 14.42
CA LYS A 106 -3.46 2.19 15.75
C LYS A 106 -1.95 2.41 15.68
N GLU A 107 -1.50 3.64 15.91
CA GLU A 107 -0.10 4.04 15.97
C GLU A 107 0.78 3.05 16.78
N LYS A 108 0.29 2.59 17.94
CA LYS A 108 0.99 1.61 18.79
C LYS A 108 1.39 0.32 18.05
N LYS A 109 0.63 -0.10 17.03
CA LYS A 109 0.93 -1.30 16.23
C LYS A 109 2.03 -1.07 15.18
N LEU A 110 2.29 0.18 14.81
CA LEU A 110 3.26 0.55 13.79
C LEU A 110 4.58 1.08 14.36
N GLN A 111 4.74 1.16 15.68
CA GLN A 111 5.97 1.64 16.31
C GLN A 111 7.21 0.91 15.76
N ASN A 112 8.28 1.69 15.52
CA ASN A 112 9.55 1.22 14.96
C ASN A 112 9.42 0.47 13.61
N THR A 113 8.41 0.80 12.80
CA THR A 113 8.25 0.23 11.45
C THR A 113 8.85 1.16 10.40
N HIS A 114 9.69 0.59 9.54
CA HIS A 114 10.32 1.30 8.45
C HIS A 114 10.21 0.48 7.16
N VAL A 115 9.60 1.05 6.12
CA VAL A 115 9.47 0.45 4.79
C VAL A 115 10.39 1.16 3.82
N LEU A 116 11.29 0.40 3.19
CA LEU A 116 12.15 0.84 2.10
C LEU A 116 11.67 0.20 0.79
N ASN A 117 11.14 1.03 -0.10
CA ASN A 117 10.60 0.59 -1.38
C ASN A 117 11.72 0.55 -2.44
N TRP A 118 12.09 -0.66 -2.84
CA TRP A 118 13.17 -0.89 -3.82
C TRP A 118 12.65 -1.21 -5.21
N GLY A 119 13.41 -0.82 -6.24
CA GLY A 119 13.09 -1.11 -7.64
C GLY A 119 11.95 -0.24 -8.17
N SER A 120 10.98 -0.86 -8.86
CA SER A 120 9.86 -0.15 -9.48
C SER A 120 8.69 0.02 -8.51
N PHE A 121 8.77 1.03 -7.64
CA PHE A 121 7.76 1.31 -6.61
C PHE A 121 6.69 2.33 -7.01
N ARG A 122 6.72 2.82 -8.26
CA ARG A 122 5.70 3.72 -8.84
C ARG A 122 5.50 4.98 -8.00
N ASN A 123 4.27 5.27 -7.58
CA ASN A 123 3.92 6.49 -6.84
C ASN A 123 4.10 6.34 -5.32
N LEU A 124 4.63 5.21 -4.84
CA LEU A 124 5.03 5.10 -3.44
C LEU A 124 6.25 5.99 -3.16
N LEU A 125 6.37 6.50 -1.94
CA LEU A 125 7.59 7.12 -1.47
C LEU A 125 8.71 6.06 -1.39
N PRO A 126 9.97 6.40 -1.73
CA PRO A 126 11.08 5.46 -1.62
C PRO A 126 11.29 4.95 -0.19
N GLU A 127 10.97 5.79 0.80
CA GLU A 127 11.15 5.55 2.21
C GLU A 127 9.90 6.00 2.97
N VAL A 128 9.38 5.12 3.84
CA VAL A 128 8.26 5.44 4.73
C VAL A 128 8.55 4.92 6.13
N SER A 129 8.57 5.83 7.11
CA SER A 129 8.85 5.52 8.51
C SER A 129 7.67 5.89 9.40
N SER A 130 7.30 4.98 10.29
CA SER A 130 6.24 5.22 11.29
C SER A 130 6.56 6.41 12.17
N MET A 131 7.83 6.57 12.56
CA MET A 131 8.29 7.70 13.39
C MET A 131 8.02 9.04 12.70
N ARG A 132 8.22 9.11 11.37
CA ARG A 132 8.02 10.35 10.60
C ARG A 132 6.54 10.68 10.36
N ILE A 133 5.69 9.66 10.34
CA ILE A 133 4.26 9.79 10.06
C ILE A 133 3.48 10.16 11.32
N PHE A 134 3.80 9.48 12.43
CA PHE A 134 3.12 9.60 13.71
C PHE A 134 3.86 10.46 14.73
N ASP A 135 4.95 11.14 14.35
CA ASP A 135 5.71 12.00 15.26
C ASP A 135 4.77 12.94 16.03
N GLU A 136 4.75 12.79 17.36
CA GLU A 136 3.97 13.61 18.31
C GLU A 136 4.35 15.09 18.19
N THR A 137 5.46 15.43 17.51
CA THR A 137 5.81 16.82 17.19
C THR A 137 4.81 17.50 16.25
N LYS A 138 3.96 16.77 15.51
CA LYS A 138 2.93 17.39 14.66
C LYS A 138 1.89 18.16 15.45
N GLU A 139 1.55 17.76 16.68
CA GLU A 139 0.68 18.54 17.55
C GLU A 139 1.33 19.83 18.05
N LYS A 140 2.67 19.95 17.98
CA LYS A 140 3.42 21.17 18.34
C LYS A 140 3.85 22.04 17.15
N CYS A 141 3.68 21.55 15.93
CA CYS A 141 4.11 22.28 14.72
C CYS A 141 3.07 23.27 14.19
N GLU A 142 1.82 23.26 14.68
CA GLU A 142 0.82 24.28 14.32
C GLU A 142 1.19 25.69 14.79
N ASP A 143 2.17 25.82 15.70
CA ASP A 143 2.64 27.11 16.23
C ASP A 143 3.82 27.74 15.44
N PHE A 144 4.35 27.10 14.39
CA PHE A 144 5.65 27.53 13.80
C PHE A 144 5.57 28.41 12.54
N PHE A 145 4.39 28.76 12.03
CA PHE A 145 4.24 29.70 10.91
C PHE A 145 3.04 30.64 11.09
N THR A 146 3.13 31.60 12.00
CA THR A 146 2.44 32.89 11.82
C THR A 146 3.40 33.84 11.12
N LEU A 147 3.21 34.03 9.81
CA LEU A 147 3.71 35.23 9.15
C LEU A 147 2.71 36.35 9.46
N GLU A 148 3.09 37.25 10.35
CA GLU A 148 2.39 38.52 10.52
C GLU A 148 2.57 39.35 9.23
N ASN A 149 1.45 39.79 8.65
CA ASN A 149 1.41 40.82 7.60
C ASN A 149 1.45 42.21 8.24
#